data_AF-A0A149SAA1-F1
#
_entry.id   AF-A0A149SAA1-F1
#
_cell.length_a   1.000
_cell.length_b   1.000
_cell.length_c   1.000
_cell.angle_alpha   90.00
_cell.angle_beta   90.00
_cell.angle_gamma   90.00
#
_symmetry.space_group_name_H-M   'P 1'
#
loop_
_entity.id
_entity.type
_entity.pdbx_description
1 polymer ?
#
loop_
_entity_poly.entity_id
_entity_poly.type
_entity_poly.pdbx_seq_one_letter_code
_entity_poly.pdbx_strand_id
1 'polypeptide(L)'
;AIIKGLIPVRDAARLVLRAQVENLPYSAHQADLKRAYQAFARQFGPINLTNTTTRVDEETGEEKSTQRRPNLQPFYDDPDVWLVSSIEEYDEKSQTGRPGPIFSERVIQAPSEPEVHGAHDALAVSLHETGGVDVERMAELLGRPGEEVLAELGSSVYLDPIRSTGGREVWVTADEALSGAVRTRLAQAREAAERDRRYQRNVAALEEVQPEDLRPSDITARLGAPWIPVPDVEAFVAEVMGVRTTIHHTMEVATWSVDKSGFSGKAEATSVWGTQRRHAGDLLDDALNQA
;
A
#
# COMPACT_ATOMS: atom_id res chain seq x y z
N ALA A 1 22.25 -34.84 0.48
CA ALA A 1 23.67 -34.45 0.46
C ALA A 1 23.82 -32.99 0.05
N ILE A 2 23.27 -32.59 -1.11
CA ILE A 2 23.28 -31.21 -1.63
C ILE A 2 22.77 -30.18 -0.60
N ILE A 3 21.60 -30.40 0.00
CA ILE A 3 21.03 -29.51 1.04
C ILE A 3 22.03 -29.29 2.19
N LYS A 4 22.68 -30.35 2.69
CA LYS A 4 23.68 -30.24 3.78
C LYS A 4 24.92 -29.43 3.36
N GLY A 5 25.23 -29.39 2.06
CA GLY A 5 26.32 -28.57 1.51
C GLY A 5 25.93 -27.11 1.28
N LEU A 6 24.66 -26.83 0.96
CA LEU A 6 24.16 -25.46 0.74
C LEU A 6 23.87 -24.71 2.03
N ILE A 7 23.49 -25.40 3.11
CA ILE A 7 23.21 -24.76 4.41
C ILE A 7 24.39 -23.90 4.90
N PRO A 8 25.65 -24.40 4.96
CA PRO A 8 26.80 -23.57 5.34
C PRO A 8 27.05 -22.38 4.40
N VAL A 9 26.75 -22.53 3.11
CA VAL A 9 26.88 -21.46 2.12
C VAL A 9 25.86 -20.36 2.39
N ARG A 10 24.59 -20.73 2.59
CA ARG A 10 23.50 -19.81 2.97
C ARG A 10 23.85 -19.06 4.26
N ASP A 11 24.21 -19.79 5.31
CA ASP A 11 24.45 -19.20 6.63
C ASP A 11 25.65 -18.25 6.60
N ALA A 12 26.73 -18.60 5.89
CA ALA A 12 27.88 -17.71 5.70
C ALA A 12 27.54 -16.47 4.86
N ALA A 13 26.72 -16.61 3.82
CA ALA A 13 26.27 -15.47 3.01
C ALA A 13 25.44 -14.50 3.86
N ARG A 14 24.53 -15.01 4.71
CA ARG A 14 23.76 -14.17 5.64
C ARG A 14 24.64 -13.42 6.64
N LEU A 15 25.70 -14.06 7.14
CA LEU A 15 26.65 -13.39 8.05
C LEU A 15 27.42 -12.26 7.36
N VAL A 16 27.85 -12.47 6.11
CA VAL A 16 28.47 -11.40 5.32
C VAL A 16 27.51 -10.22 5.15
N LEU A 17 26.27 -10.48 4.73
CA LEU A 17 25.28 -9.43 4.50
C LEU A 17 24.90 -8.71 5.80
N ARG A 18 24.70 -9.43 6.91
CA ARG A 18 24.42 -8.83 8.21
C ARG A 18 25.55 -7.91 8.67
N ALA A 19 26.80 -8.37 8.58
CA ALA A 19 27.95 -7.55 8.93
C ALA A 19 28.07 -6.31 8.04
N GLN A 20 27.75 -6.42 6.74
CA GLN A 20 27.71 -5.25 5.85
C GLN A 20 26.62 -4.25 6.24
N VAL A 21 25.40 -4.70 6.54
CA VAL A 21 24.28 -3.85 6.99
C VAL A 21 24.60 -3.14 8.29
N GLU A 22 25.17 -3.84 9.26
CA GLU A 22 25.53 -3.29 10.59
C GLU A 22 26.84 -2.49 10.58
N ASN A 23 27.45 -2.30 9.40
CA ASN A 23 28.74 -1.63 9.21
C ASN A 23 29.90 -2.24 10.01
N LEU A 24 29.87 -3.56 10.24
CA LEU A 24 30.90 -4.31 10.97
C LEU A 24 31.97 -4.90 10.02
N PRO A 25 33.16 -5.26 10.54
CA PRO A 25 34.16 -5.97 9.75
C PRO A 25 33.64 -7.31 9.20
N TYR A 26 33.70 -7.52 7.88
CA TYR A 26 33.11 -8.69 7.20
C TYR A 26 34.12 -9.60 6.47
N SER A 27 35.42 -9.28 6.50
CA SER A 27 36.46 -10.04 5.77
C SER A 27 36.59 -11.49 6.24
N ALA A 28 36.44 -11.74 7.55
CA ALA A 28 36.42 -13.08 8.12
C ALA A 28 35.22 -13.89 7.59
N HIS A 29 34.03 -13.29 7.56
CA HIS A 29 32.83 -13.93 7.02
C HIS A 29 32.95 -14.21 5.51
N GLN A 30 33.60 -13.34 4.74
CA GLN A 30 33.89 -13.60 3.32
C GLN A 30 34.84 -14.78 3.14
N ALA A 31 35.85 -14.92 4.00
CA ALA A 31 36.73 -16.07 3.99
C ALA A 31 35.97 -17.37 4.33
N ASP A 32 35.03 -17.32 5.26
CA ASP A 32 34.19 -18.47 5.64
C ASP A 32 33.25 -18.86 4.50
N LEU A 33 32.58 -17.88 3.89
CA LEU A 33 31.74 -18.07 2.71
C LEU A 33 32.54 -18.69 1.55
N LYS A 34 33.76 -18.20 1.30
CA LYS A 34 34.67 -18.75 0.29
C LYS A 34 35.00 -20.22 0.57
N ARG A 35 35.29 -20.60 1.82
CA ARG A 35 35.56 -21.99 2.18
C ARG A 35 34.33 -22.89 1.99
N ALA A 36 33.15 -22.43 2.40
CA ALA A 36 31.89 -23.16 2.22
C ALA A 36 31.56 -23.35 0.73
N TYR A 37 31.66 -22.29 -0.06
CA TYR A 37 31.46 -22.32 -1.52
C TYR A 37 32.42 -23.28 -2.21
N GLN A 38 33.73 -23.20 -1.91
CA GLN A 38 34.73 -24.11 -2.50
C GLN A 38 34.54 -25.56 -2.06
N ALA A 39 34.06 -25.82 -0.85
CA ALA A 39 33.72 -27.17 -0.40
C ALA A 39 32.52 -27.73 -1.19
N PHE A 40 31.47 -26.91 -1.37
CA PHE A 40 30.31 -27.29 -2.18
C PHE A 40 30.70 -27.54 -3.64
N ALA A 41 31.40 -26.59 -4.27
CA ALA A 41 31.79 -26.64 -5.67
C ALA A 41 32.68 -27.85 -5.99
N ARG A 42 33.58 -28.23 -5.07
CA ARG A 42 34.42 -29.44 -5.22
C ARG A 42 33.61 -30.74 -5.20
N GLN A 43 32.49 -30.78 -4.47
CA GLN A 43 31.70 -31.99 -4.30
C GLN A 43 30.57 -32.13 -5.34
N PHE A 44 29.92 -31.02 -5.70
CA PHE A 44 28.70 -31.00 -6.50
C PHE A 44 28.80 -30.19 -7.80
N GLY A 45 29.90 -29.45 -8.01
CA GLY A 45 30.04 -28.50 -9.12
C GLY A 45 29.35 -27.15 -8.82
N PRO A 46 29.14 -26.31 -9.84
CA PRO A 46 28.54 -24.98 -9.68
C PRO A 46 27.17 -25.02 -9.01
N ILE A 47 26.87 -24.07 -8.13
CA ILE A 47 25.57 -23.95 -7.45
C ILE A 47 24.45 -23.79 -8.47
N ASN A 48 24.66 -22.94 -9.47
CA ASN A 48 23.71 -22.59 -10.53
C ASN A 48 23.79 -23.51 -11.76
N LEU A 49 24.39 -24.70 -11.61
CA LEU A 49 24.45 -25.70 -12.67
C LEU A 49 23.07 -25.88 -13.30
N THR A 50 22.97 -25.57 -14.60
CA THR A 50 21.73 -25.60 -15.36
C THR A 50 21.88 -26.53 -16.55
N ASN A 51 21.02 -27.54 -16.61
CA ASN A 51 20.96 -28.52 -17.69
C ASN A 51 19.77 -28.19 -18.59
N THR A 52 20.05 -27.76 -19.81
CA THR A 52 19.05 -27.41 -20.81
C THR A 52 18.90 -28.55 -21.82
N THR A 53 17.68 -29.04 -22.01
CA THR A 53 17.34 -30.02 -23.04
C THR A 53 16.34 -29.39 -24.00
N THR A 54 16.72 -29.23 -25.25
CA THR A 54 15.84 -28.77 -26.33
C THR A 54 15.31 -29.99 -27.08
N ARG A 55 14.00 -30.06 -27.26
CA ARG A 55 13.33 -31.02 -28.15
C ARG A 55 12.64 -30.24 -29.25
N VAL A 56 12.88 -30.63 -30.50
CA VAL A 56 12.16 -30.07 -31.66
C VAL A 56 11.03 -31.01 -31.98
N ASP A 57 9.81 -30.50 -32.05
CA ASP A 57 8.65 -31.25 -32.51
C ASP A 57 8.77 -31.47 -34.04
N GLU A 58 8.81 -32.74 -34.47
CA GLU A 58 9.06 -33.11 -35.87
C GLU A 58 7.91 -32.72 -36.81
N GLU A 59 6.70 -32.48 -36.29
CA GLU A 59 5.50 -32.22 -37.07
C GLU A 59 5.18 -30.71 -37.16
N THR A 60 5.46 -29.96 -36.09
CA THR A 60 5.18 -28.51 -36.00
C THR A 60 6.42 -27.63 -36.14
N GLY A 61 7.62 -28.20 -35.99
CA GLY A 61 8.88 -27.45 -35.96
C GLY A 61 9.08 -26.63 -34.69
N GLU A 62 8.22 -26.77 -33.68
CA GLU A 62 8.31 -26.01 -32.43
C GLU A 62 9.44 -26.54 -31.53
N GLU A 63 10.31 -25.64 -31.06
CA GLU A 63 11.36 -25.97 -30.10
C GLU A 63 10.84 -25.87 -28.66
N LYS A 64 10.81 -26.99 -27.94
CA LYS A 64 10.53 -27.03 -26.51
C LYS A 64 11.81 -27.20 -25.71
N SER A 65 12.23 -26.14 -25.01
CA SER A 65 13.35 -26.18 -24.07
C SER A 65 12.89 -26.52 -22.66
N THR A 66 13.59 -27.44 -21.98
CA THR A 66 13.41 -27.75 -20.56
C THR A 66 14.71 -27.50 -19.81
N GLN A 67 14.68 -26.64 -18.80
CA GLN A 67 15.82 -26.35 -17.93
C GLN A 67 15.67 -27.06 -16.58
N ARG A 68 16.76 -27.65 -16.07
CA ARG A 68 16.83 -28.27 -14.74
C ARG A 68 18.04 -27.77 -13.98
N ARG A 69 17.86 -27.44 -12.69
CA ARG A 69 18.91 -26.96 -11.79
C ARG A 69 19.22 -27.99 -10.71
N PRO A 70 19.99 -29.06 -10.98
CA PRO A 70 20.16 -30.20 -10.07
C PRO A 70 20.68 -29.83 -8.67
N ASN A 71 21.50 -28.79 -8.57
CA ASN A 71 22.09 -28.35 -7.30
C ASN A 71 21.17 -27.41 -6.52
N LEU A 72 20.34 -26.62 -7.20
CA LEU A 72 19.45 -25.64 -6.57
C LEU A 72 18.05 -26.21 -6.28
N GLN A 73 17.54 -27.08 -7.16
CA GLN A 73 16.19 -27.65 -7.09
C GLN A 73 15.87 -28.34 -5.76
N PRO A 74 16.78 -29.11 -5.12
CA PRO A 74 16.52 -29.68 -3.80
C PRO A 74 16.40 -28.65 -2.67
N PHE A 75 16.72 -27.39 -2.94
CA PHE A 75 16.78 -26.30 -1.97
C PHE A 75 15.69 -25.23 -2.22
N TYR A 76 14.73 -25.47 -3.12
CA TYR A 76 13.69 -24.49 -3.50
C TYR A 76 12.73 -24.11 -2.37
N ASP A 77 12.51 -24.99 -1.40
CA ASP A 77 11.65 -24.71 -0.25
C ASP A 77 12.32 -23.79 0.78
N ASP A 78 13.61 -23.48 0.62
CA ASP A 78 14.33 -22.56 1.48
C ASP A 78 14.05 -21.09 1.08
N PRO A 79 13.71 -20.21 2.02
CA PRO A 79 13.44 -18.81 1.71
C PRO A 79 14.65 -18.07 1.10
N ASP A 80 15.87 -18.53 1.37
CA ASP A 80 17.11 -17.90 0.90
C ASP A 80 17.72 -18.62 -0.32
N VAL A 81 16.97 -19.49 -0.99
CA VAL A 81 17.49 -20.21 -2.18
C VAL A 81 18.03 -19.26 -3.25
N TRP A 82 17.37 -18.12 -3.44
CA TRP A 82 17.77 -17.12 -4.42
C TRP A 82 18.97 -16.28 -3.95
N LEU A 83 19.15 -16.09 -2.64
CA LEU A 83 20.38 -15.53 -2.09
C LEU A 83 21.56 -16.47 -2.41
N VAL A 84 21.41 -17.77 -2.14
CA VAL A 84 22.45 -18.77 -2.44
C VAL A 84 22.74 -18.84 -3.93
N SER A 85 21.73 -18.70 -4.79
CA SER A 85 21.93 -18.62 -6.24
C SER A 85 22.69 -17.35 -6.64
N SER A 86 22.39 -16.20 -6.02
CA SER A 86 22.97 -14.89 -6.40
C SER A 86 24.48 -14.75 -6.14
N ILE A 87 25.06 -15.58 -5.27
CA ILE A 87 26.50 -15.47 -4.94
C ILE A 87 27.40 -15.99 -6.06
N GLU A 88 26.87 -16.73 -7.04
CA GLU A 88 27.65 -17.35 -8.11
C GLU A 88 27.26 -16.77 -9.48
N GLU A 89 28.25 -16.20 -10.18
CA GLU A 89 28.11 -15.85 -11.59
C GLU A 89 28.28 -17.12 -12.42
N TYR A 90 27.22 -17.53 -13.12
CA TYR A 90 27.20 -18.79 -13.88
C TYR A 90 27.06 -18.53 -15.37
N ASP A 91 27.97 -19.10 -16.16
CA ASP A 91 27.89 -19.12 -17.61
C ASP A 91 27.33 -20.45 -18.09
N GLU A 92 26.09 -20.44 -18.60
CA GLU A 92 25.40 -21.61 -19.11
C GLU A 92 26.11 -22.26 -20.32
N LYS A 93 26.86 -21.49 -21.11
CA LYS A 93 27.55 -22.01 -22.32
C LYS A 93 28.76 -22.85 -21.95
N SER A 94 29.57 -22.36 -21.02
CA SER A 94 30.76 -23.09 -20.54
C SER A 94 30.45 -24.01 -19.36
N GLN A 95 29.25 -23.93 -18.80
CA GLN A 95 28.82 -24.59 -17.57
C GLN A 95 29.76 -24.31 -16.39
N THR A 96 30.34 -23.10 -16.33
CA THR A 96 31.28 -22.71 -15.27
C THR A 96 30.65 -21.69 -14.34
N GLY A 97 30.88 -21.88 -13.03
CA GLY A 97 30.51 -20.93 -11.98
C GLY A 97 31.74 -20.18 -11.49
N ARG A 98 31.61 -18.87 -11.28
CA ARG A 98 32.62 -18.00 -10.68
C ARG A 98 32.08 -17.35 -9.40
N PRO A 99 32.91 -17.15 -8.37
CA PRO A 99 32.50 -16.39 -7.20
C PRO A 99 32.08 -14.98 -7.61
N GLY A 100 30.88 -14.57 -7.21
CA GLY A 100 30.36 -13.23 -7.46
C GLY A 100 30.95 -12.17 -6.53
N PRO A 101 30.45 -10.93 -6.61
CA PRO A 101 31.02 -9.78 -5.90
C PRO A 101 31.06 -9.92 -4.37
N ILE A 102 30.08 -10.62 -3.77
CA ILE A 102 29.98 -10.79 -2.30
C ILE A 102 31.24 -11.39 -1.65
N PHE A 103 32.07 -12.11 -2.43
CA PHE A 103 33.31 -12.71 -1.95
C PHE A 103 34.49 -11.75 -1.82
N SER A 104 34.45 -10.59 -2.48
CA SER A 104 35.57 -9.64 -2.56
C SER A 104 35.22 -8.21 -2.18
N GLU A 105 33.97 -7.81 -2.38
CA GLU A 105 33.53 -6.43 -2.18
C GLU A 105 32.28 -6.33 -1.31
N ARG A 106 32.00 -5.09 -0.91
CA ARG A 106 30.76 -4.74 -0.21
C ARG A 106 29.63 -4.69 -1.24
N VAL A 107 28.61 -5.50 -1.04
CA VAL A 107 27.42 -5.56 -1.92
C VAL A 107 26.21 -4.85 -1.32
N ILE A 108 26.23 -4.59 -0.01
CA ILE A 108 25.23 -3.78 0.69
C ILE A 108 25.93 -2.63 1.43
N GLN A 109 25.49 -1.40 1.16
CA GLN A 109 25.90 -0.25 1.95
C GLN A 109 25.16 -0.25 3.29
N ALA A 110 25.91 0.03 4.35
CA ALA A 110 25.27 0.32 5.63
C ALA A 110 24.41 1.58 5.47
N PRO A 111 23.29 1.69 6.20
CA PRO A 111 22.58 2.96 6.29
C PRO A 111 23.57 4.06 6.70
N SER A 112 23.70 5.09 5.86
CA SER A 112 24.50 6.25 6.20
C SER A 112 23.72 7.14 7.17
N GLU A 113 24.43 7.82 8.05
CA GLU A 113 23.83 8.92 8.80
C GLU A 113 23.29 9.95 7.78
N PRO A 114 22.05 10.45 7.96
CA PRO A 114 21.48 11.42 7.06
C PRO A 114 22.27 12.72 7.14
N GLU A 115 22.63 13.28 5.99
CA GLU A 115 23.18 14.64 5.93
C GLU A 115 22.02 15.63 6.11
N VAL A 116 22.04 16.37 7.21
CA VAL A 116 20.99 17.34 7.56
C VAL A 116 21.56 18.75 7.38
N HIS A 117 21.04 19.49 6.40
CA HIS A 117 21.48 20.86 6.12
C HIS A 117 20.45 21.92 6.52
N GLY A 118 19.20 21.53 6.81
CA GLY A 118 18.14 22.44 7.22
C GLY A 118 16.92 21.74 7.83
N ALA A 119 15.88 22.53 8.15
CA ALA A 119 14.68 22.04 8.82
C ALA A 119 13.88 21.02 8.00
N HIS A 120 13.84 21.17 6.67
CA HIS A 120 13.18 20.19 5.80
C HIS A 120 13.90 18.83 5.78
N ASP A 121 15.24 18.82 5.82
CA ASP A 121 16.00 17.57 5.90
C ASP A 121 15.74 16.89 7.25
N ALA A 122 15.76 17.67 8.34
CA ALA A 122 15.44 17.17 9.67
C ALA A 122 14.02 16.60 9.75
N LEU A 123 13.04 17.25 9.11
CA LEU A 123 11.67 16.74 8.99
C LEU A 123 11.63 15.41 8.24
N ALA A 124 12.36 15.27 7.14
CA ALA A 124 12.43 14.01 6.40
C ALA A 124 13.03 12.87 7.26
N VAL A 125 14.08 13.16 8.03
CA VAL A 125 14.67 12.19 8.98
C VAL A 125 13.67 11.83 10.07
N SER A 126 12.98 12.80 10.68
CA SER A 126 11.95 12.56 11.69
C SER A 126 10.84 11.65 11.16
N LEU A 127 10.34 11.91 9.95
CA LEU A 127 9.31 11.10 9.32
C LEU A 127 9.81 9.66 9.03
N HIS A 128 11.07 9.51 8.63
CA HIS A 128 11.67 8.19 8.41
C HIS A 128 11.84 7.39 9.71
N GLU A 129 12.32 8.03 10.78
CA GLU A 129 12.64 7.37 12.05
C GLU A 129 11.40 7.11 12.92
N THR A 130 10.47 8.07 13.00
CA THR A 130 9.33 8.04 13.95
C THR A 130 7.97 7.88 13.27
N GLY A 131 7.88 8.08 11.95
CA GLY A 131 6.62 8.10 11.23
C GLY A 131 5.79 9.36 11.44
N GLY A 132 6.33 10.41 12.07
CA GLY A 132 5.63 11.66 12.35
C GLY A 132 6.56 12.86 12.50
N VAL A 133 5.98 14.01 12.84
CA VAL A 133 6.72 15.25 13.13
C VAL A 133 7.15 15.25 14.59
N ASP A 134 8.42 14.94 14.84
CA ASP A 134 9.05 14.97 16.15
C ASP A 134 9.96 16.21 16.25
N VAL A 135 9.46 17.23 16.95
CA VAL A 135 10.13 18.52 17.07
C VAL A 135 11.42 18.41 17.90
N GLU A 136 11.44 17.53 18.90
CA GLU A 136 12.62 17.34 19.76
C GLU A 136 13.74 16.68 18.97
N ARG A 137 13.41 15.65 18.17
CA ARG A 137 14.38 14.99 17.30
C ARG A 137 14.93 15.92 16.22
N MET A 138 14.09 16.73 15.59
CA MET A 138 14.56 17.71 14.60
C MET A 138 15.47 18.78 15.20
N ALA A 139 15.15 19.23 16.42
CA ALA A 139 15.97 20.18 17.17
C ALA A 139 17.36 19.60 17.51
N GLU A 140 17.42 18.32 17.90
CA GLU A 140 18.66 17.60 18.15
C GLU A 140 19.54 17.51 16.89
N LEU A 141 18.96 17.11 15.75
CA LEU A 141 19.68 16.98 14.48
C LEU A 141 20.30 18.29 14.00
N LEU A 142 19.64 19.42 14.27
CA LEU A 142 20.09 20.75 13.84
C LEU A 142 20.89 21.51 14.91
N GLY A 143 20.91 21.02 16.15
CA GLY A 143 21.49 21.74 17.28
C GLY A 143 20.84 23.10 17.55
N ARG A 144 19.54 23.24 17.24
CA ARG A 144 18.76 24.49 17.33
C ARG A 144 17.50 24.28 18.16
N PRO A 145 16.96 25.32 18.81
CA PRO A 145 15.71 25.19 19.55
C PRO A 145 14.54 24.85 18.61
N GLY A 146 13.62 24.00 19.07
CA GLY A 146 12.48 23.54 18.26
C GLY A 146 11.62 24.67 17.69
N GLU A 147 11.49 25.79 18.40
CA GLU A 147 10.77 26.98 17.90
C GLU A 147 11.39 27.55 16.62
N GLU A 148 12.72 27.58 16.52
CA GLU A 148 13.41 28.04 15.30
C GLU A 148 13.24 27.05 14.15
N VAL A 149 13.27 25.75 14.44
CA VAL A 149 13.04 24.69 13.43
C VAL A 149 11.62 24.81 12.89
N LEU A 150 10.64 24.98 13.76
CA LEU A 150 9.23 25.16 13.38
C LEU A 150 9.00 26.45 12.61
N ALA A 151 9.70 27.53 12.97
CA ALA A 151 9.64 28.79 12.24
C ALA A 151 10.19 28.65 10.82
N GLU A 152 11.28 27.89 10.63
CA GLU A 152 11.85 27.59 9.32
C GLU A 152 10.94 26.70 8.47
N LEU A 153 10.32 25.67 9.08
CA LEU A 153 9.36 24.80 8.38
C LEU A 153 8.09 25.53 7.93
N GLY A 154 7.70 26.59 8.62
CA GLY A 154 6.58 27.45 8.22
C GLY A 154 5.29 26.66 7.96
N SER A 155 4.81 26.72 6.71
CA SER A 155 3.56 26.09 6.25
C SER A 155 3.68 24.59 5.95
N SER A 156 4.84 23.97 6.14
CA SER A 156 5.01 22.53 5.94
C SER A 156 4.52 21.69 7.12
N VAL A 157 4.28 22.30 8.29
CA VAL A 157 3.77 21.62 9.49
C VAL A 157 2.70 22.45 10.21
N TYR A 158 1.68 21.77 10.71
CA TYR A 158 0.56 22.36 11.45
C TYR A 158 0.42 21.72 12.82
N LEU A 159 -0.03 22.49 13.82
CA LEU A 159 -0.33 21.96 15.14
C LEU A 159 -1.73 21.31 15.10
N ASP A 160 -1.88 20.05 15.46
CA ASP A 160 -3.17 19.36 15.40
C ASP A 160 -4.05 19.75 16.61
N PRO A 161 -5.21 20.42 16.42
CA PRO A 161 -6.04 20.90 17.52
C PRO A 161 -6.76 19.78 18.30
N ILE A 162 -6.90 18.59 17.71
CA ILE A 162 -7.59 17.46 18.32
C ILE A 162 -6.60 16.57 19.07
N ARG A 163 -5.43 16.33 18.49
CA ARG A 163 -4.39 15.49 19.11
C ARG A 163 -3.60 16.25 20.16
N SER A 164 -3.48 17.58 20.05
CA SER A 164 -2.79 18.41 21.04
C SER A 164 -3.66 18.64 22.27
N THR A 165 -3.49 17.79 23.30
CA THR A 165 -4.28 17.82 24.54
C THR A 165 -3.39 17.73 25.77
N GLY A 166 -3.83 18.31 26.89
CA GLY A 166 -3.14 18.18 28.19
C GLY A 166 -1.73 18.79 28.23
N GLY A 167 -1.46 19.81 27.41
CA GLY A 167 -0.13 20.43 27.30
C GLY A 167 0.85 19.69 26.39
N ARG A 168 0.45 18.54 25.82
CA ARG A 168 1.21 17.86 24.77
C ARG A 168 0.85 18.43 23.42
N GLU A 169 1.86 18.86 22.67
CA GLU A 169 1.71 19.38 21.33
C GLU A 169 1.96 18.28 20.31
N VAL A 170 1.05 18.14 19.35
CA VAL A 170 1.17 17.17 18.26
C VAL A 170 1.24 17.94 16.96
N TRP A 171 2.41 17.91 16.35
CA TRP A 171 2.67 18.51 15.05
C TRP A 171 2.43 17.47 13.97
N VAL A 172 1.84 17.90 12.86
CA VAL A 172 1.52 17.07 11.70
C VAL A 172 2.00 17.77 10.43
N THR A 173 2.26 17.02 9.37
CA THR A 173 2.66 17.60 8.08
C THR A 173 1.50 18.35 7.43
N ALA A 174 1.81 19.22 6.47
CA ALA A 174 0.80 19.89 5.64
C ALA A 174 -0.11 18.89 4.93
N ASP A 175 0.47 17.82 4.35
CA ASP A 175 -0.28 16.77 3.66
C ASP A 175 -1.26 16.07 4.60
N GLU A 176 -0.85 15.80 5.84
CA GLU A 176 -1.75 15.24 6.82
C GLU A 176 -2.81 16.26 7.24
N ALA A 177 -2.44 17.51 7.57
CA ALA A 177 -3.35 18.52 8.11
C ALA A 177 -4.42 18.99 7.12
N LEU A 178 -4.04 19.16 5.85
CA LEU A 178 -4.84 19.78 4.78
C LEU A 178 -5.55 18.77 3.88
N SER A 179 -5.68 17.52 4.33
CA SER A 179 -6.37 16.44 3.61
C SER A 179 -7.55 15.86 4.39
N GLY A 180 -8.33 14.99 3.73
CA GLY A 180 -9.46 14.31 4.35
C GLY A 180 -10.67 15.23 4.59
N ALA A 181 -11.28 15.14 5.78
CA ALA A 181 -12.48 15.90 6.14
C ALA A 181 -12.16 17.38 6.45
N VAL A 182 -11.65 18.12 5.46
CA VAL A 182 -11.14 19.50 5.63
C VAL A 182 -12.19 20.51 6.11
N ARG A 183 -13.49 20.28 5.84
CA ARG A 183 -14.59 21.09 6.38
C ARG A 183 -14.73 20.94 7.90
N THR A 184 -14.73 19.69 8.37
CA THR A 184 -14.76 19.37 9.81
C THR A 184 -13.51 19.89 10.51
N ARG A 185 -12.34 19.71 9.89
CA ARG A 185 -11.06 20.20 10.42
C ARG A 185 -11.00 21.73 10.49
N LEU A 186 -11.56 22.44 9.50
CA LEU A 186 -11.66 23.90 9.55
C LEU A 186 -12.50 24.36 10.74
N ALA A 187 -13.64 23.71 11.00
CA ALA A 187 -14.46 24.01 12.17
C ALA A 187 -13.69 23.79 13.48
N GLN A 188 -12.97 22.67 13.60
CA GLN A 188 -12.14 22.34 14.76
C GLN A 188 -10.98 23.35 14.94
N ALA A 189 -10.32 23.74 13.85
CA ALA A 189 -9.23 24.72 13.88
C ALA A 189 -9.73 26.10 14.31
N ARG A 190 -10.93 26.51 13.88
CA ARG A 190 -11.55 27.78 14.30
C ARG A 190 -11.86 27.78 15.80
N GLU A 191 -12.46 26.72 16.33
CA GLU A 191 -12.73 26.60 17.77
C GLU A 191 -11.42 26.64 18.57
N ALA A 192 -10.39 25.95 18.12
CA ALA A 192 -9.09 25.96 18.77
C ALA A 192 -8.42 27.35 18.70
N ALA A 193 -8.57 28.07 17.58
CA ALA A 193 -8.03 29.41 17.38
C ALA A 193 -8.64 30.48 18.30
N GLU A 194 -9.86 30.26 18.80
CA GLU A 194 -10.47 31.12 19.83
C GLU A 194 -9.72 31.04 21.17
N ARG A 195 -9.11 29.87 21.46
CA ARG A 195 -8.41 29.60 22.72
C ARG A 195 -6.90 29.84 22.61
N ASP A 196 -6.30 29.50 21.46
CA ASP A 196 -4.88 29.64 21.19
C ASP A 196 -4.63 30.18 19.77
N ARG A 197 -4.00 31.35 19.69
CA ARG A 197 -3.74 32.04 18.42
C ARG A 197 -2.83 31.26 17.47
N ARG A 198 -2.07 30.27 17.94
CA ARG A 198 -1.20 29.45 17.08
C ARG A 198 -1.98 28.67 16.03
N TYR A 199 -3.25 28.36 16.29
CA TYR A 199 -4.13 27.69 15.31
C TYR A 199 -4.65 28.63 14.21
N GLN A 200 -4.41 29.94 14.27
CA GLN A 200 -4.85 30.86 13.21
C GLN A 200 -4.26 30.53 11.85
N ARG A 201 -3.01 30.05 11.81
CA ARG A 201 -2.39 29.60 10.55
C ARG A 201 -3.06 28.35 9.99
N ASN A 202 -3.56 27.46 10.84
CA ASN A 202 -4.31 26.28 10.40
C ASN A 202 -5.62 26.70 9.76
N VAL A 203 -6.30 27.68 10.36
CA VAL A 203 -7.55 28.23 9.81
C VAL A 203 -7.30 28.81 8.42
N ALA A 204 -6.30 29.68 8.27
CA ALA A 204 -5.95 30.28 6.99
C ALA A 204 -5.65 29.22 5.92
N ALA A 205 -4.79 28.24 6.23
CA ALA A 205 -4.45 27.18 5.29
C ALA A 205 -5.66 26.28 4.94
N LEU A 206 -6.51 25.96 5.92
CA LEU A 206 -7.72 25.17 5.68
C LEU A 206 -8.76 25.92 4.86
N GLU A 207 -8.88 27.25 5.00
CA GLU A 207 -9.78 28.07 4.19
C GLU A 207 -9.39 28.06 2.70
N GLU A 208 -8.10 27.99 2.40
CA GLU A 208 -7.58 27.93 1.01
C GLU A 208 -7.85 26.59 0.33
N VAL A 209 -7.93 25.48 1.08
CA VAL A 209 -8.10 24.12 0.54
C VAL A 209 -9.53 23.58 0.63
N GLN A 210 -10.54 24.46 0.77
CA GLN A 210 -11.93 24.01 0.81
C GLN A 210 -12.36 23.46 -0.56
N PRO A 211 -12.91 22.23 -0.62
CA PRO A 211 -13.43 21.69 -1.86
C PRO A 211 -14.64 22.51 -2.30
N GLU A 212 -14.79 22.71 -3.61
CA GLU A 212 -15.96 23.37 -4.17
C GLU A 212 -17.24 22.63 -3.76
N ASP A 213 -18.31 23.40 -3.49
CA ASP A 213 -19.62 22.82 -3.26
C ASP A 213 -20.10 22.13 -4.55
N LEU A 214 -20.53 20.88 -4.42
CA LEU A 214 -21.14 20.15 -5.54
C LEU A 214 -22.46 20.83 -5.92
N ARG A 215 -22.66 21.10 -7.20
CA ARG A 215 -23.96 21.58 -7.69
C ARG A 215 -24.92 20.38 -7.75
N PRO A 216 -26.25 20.61 -7.69
CA PRO A 216 -27.22 19.53 -7.86
C PRO A 216 -27.01 18.71 -9.14
N SER A 217 -26.54 19.33 -10.22
CA SER A 217 -26.22 18.65 -11.49
C SER A 217 -25.00 17.73 -11.42
N ASP A 218 -24.09 17.96 -10.47
CA ASP A 218 -22.87 17.17 -10.28
C ASP A 218 -23.14 15.94 -9.39
N ILE A 219 -24.31 15.87 -8.76
CA ILE A 219 -24.74 14.76 -7.90
C ILE A 219 -25.54 13.77 -8.76
N THR A 220 -24.93 12.63 -9.10
CA THR A 220 -25.64 11.52 -9.73
C THR A 220 -26.08 10.52 -8.67
N ALA A 221 -27.39 10.41 -8.48
CA ALA A 221 -27.99 9.43 -7.59
C ALA A 221 -28.55 8.26 -8.40
N ARG A 222 -28.13 7.02 -8.11
CA ARG A 222 -28.85 5.84 -8.58
C ARG A 222 -30.07 5.64 -7.68
N LEU A 223 -31.16 5.06 -8.21
CA LEU A 223 -32.40 4.84 -7.46
C LEU A 223 -32.16 4.08 -6.14
N GLY A 224 -31.23 3.12 -6.13
CA GLY A 224 -30.82 2.36 -4.94
C GLY A 224 -29.75 3.01 -4.05
N ALA A 225 -29.41 4.29 -4.25
CA ALA A 225 -28.36 4.92 -3.47
C ALA A 225 -28.77 5.00 -1.98
N PRO A 226 -27.94 4.51 -1.05
CA PRO A 226 -28.34 4.29 0.35
C PRO A 226 -28.63 5.57 1.14
N TRP A 227 -28.27 6.73 0.60
CA TRP A 227 -28.57 8.02 1.21
C TRP A 227 -29.92 8.60 0.77
N ILE A 228 -30.60 7.99 -0.21
CA ILE A 228 -31.93 8.42 -0.64
C ILE A 228 -32.96 8.02 0.42
N PRO A 229 -33.82 8.93 0.88
CA PRO A 229 -34.90 8.59 1.80
C PRO A 229 -35.95 7.65 1.19
N VAL A 230 -36.42 6.67 1.97
CA VAL A 230 -37.53 5.76 1.58
C VAL A 230 -38.77 6.51 1.05
N PRO A 231 -39.25 7.59 1.69
CA PRO A 231 -40.43 8.31 1.20
C PRO A 231 -40.28 8.89 -0.21
N ASP A 232 -39.06 9.28 -0.59
CA ASP A 232 -38.79 9.83 -1.92
C ASP A 232 -38.88 8.74 -3.00
N VAL A 233 -38.42 7.52 -2.69
CA VAL A 233 -38.57 6.37 -3.58
C VAL A 233 -40.05 5.96 -3.71
N GLU A 234 -40.80 5.94 -2.61
CA GLU A 234 -42.24 5.65 -2.63
C GLU A 234 -43.02 6.68 -3.46
N ALA A 235 -42.69 7.97 -3.31
CA ALA A 235 -43.27 9.06 -4.09
C ALA A 235 -42.95 8.90 -5.60
N PHE A 236 -41.70 8.59 -5.94
CA PHE A 236 -41.29 8.33 -7.32
C PHE A 236 -42.09 7.18 -7.96
N VAL A 237 -42.28 6.06 -7.24
CA VAL A 237 -43.05 4.91 -7.73
C VAL A 237 -44.52 5.26 -7.91
N ALA A 238 -45.09 6.04 -6.99
CA ALA A 238 -46.47 6.50 -7.09
C ALA A 238 -46.67 7.44 -8.30
N GLU A 239 -45.72 8.34 -8.56
CA GLU A 239 -45.78 9.31 -9.65
C GLU A 239 -45.55 8.66 -11.02
N VAL A 240 -44.49 7.87 -11.16
CA VAL A 240 -44.06 7.31 -12.46
C VAL A 240 -44.87 6.07 -12.83
N MET A 241 -45.12 5.18 -11.86
CA MET A 241 -45.77 3.89 -12.12
C MET A 241 -47.25 3.86 -11.75
N GLY A 242 -47.79 4.89 -11.08
CA GLY A 242 -49.18 4.91 -10.62
C GLY A 242 -49.50 3.85 -9.55
N VAL A 243 -48.47 3.38 -8.83
CA VAL A 243 -48.59 2.32 -7.83
C VAL A 243 -48.16 2.84 -6.46
N ARG A 244 -49.01 2.64 -5.45
CA ARG A 244 -48.62 2.82 -4.06
C ARG A 244 -48.09 1.48 -3.54
N THR A 245 -46.89 1.50 -2.99
CA THR A 245 -46.21 0.34 -2.39
C THR A 245 -45.45 0.82 -1.16
N THR A 246 -45.05 -0.14 -0.32
CA THR A 246 -44.18 0.09 0.85
C THR A 246 -42.76 -0.31 0.47
N ILE A 247 -41.80 0.55 0.77
CA ILE A 247 -40.38 0.27 0.55
C ILE A 247 -39.67 0.17 1.90
N HIS A 248 -38.83 -0.85 2.05
CA HIS A 248 -37.95 -0.98 3.22
C HIS A 248 -36.51 -0.83 2.78
N HIS A 249 -35.72 -0.11 3.59
CA HIS A 249 -34.30 0.08 3.35
C HIS A 249 -33.53 -0.30 4.62
N THR A 250 -32.63 -1.28 4.49
CA THR A 250 -31.71 -1.69 5.55
C THR A 250 -30.35 -1.07 5.25
N MET A 251 -30.05 0.08 5.88
CA MET A 251 -28.86 0.89 5.59
C MET A 251 -27.55 0.14 5.82
N GLU A 252 -27.49 -0.73 6.83
CA GLU A 252 -26.27 -1.45 7.25
C GLU A 252 -25.73 -2.38 6.15
N VAL A 253 -26.62 -2.90 5.30
CA VAL A 253 -26.29 -3.80 4.19
C VAL A 253 -26.66 -3.19 2.83
N ALA A 254 -27.01 -1.90 2.79
CA ALA A 254 -27.46 -1.17 1.62
C ALA A 254 -28.46 -1.96 0.75
N THR A 255 -29.39 -2.67 1.42
CA THR A 255 -30.36 -3.55 0.76
C THR A 255 -31.74 -2.96 0.85
N TRP A 256 -32.44 -2.98 -0.27
CA TRP A 256 -33.80 -2.49 -0.41
C TRP A 256 -34.74 -3.67 -0.60
N SER A 257 -35.95 -3.57 -0.06
CA SER A 257 -37.02 -4.50 -0.38
C SER A 257 -38.31 -3.76 -0.71
N VAL A 258 -39.01 -4.27 -1.71
CA VAL A 258 -40.24 -3.68 -2.24
C VAL A 258 -41.41 -4.60 -1.92
N ASP A 259 -42.50 -4.06 -1.36
CA ASP A 259 -43.76 -4.80 -1.30
C ASP A 259 -44.39 -4.90 -2.70
N LYS A 260 -44.19 -6.06 -3.33
CA LYS A 260 -44.64 -6.34 -4.70
C LYS A 260 -46.16 -6.51 -4.81
N SER A 261 -46.90 -6.63 -3.71
CA SER A 261 -48.35 -6.87 -3.73
C SER A 261 -49.11 -5.76 -4.46
N GLY A 262 -48.68 -4.50 -4.33
CA GLY A 262 -49.30 -3.34 -4.97
C GLY A 262 -49.23 -3.33 -6.50
N PHE A 263 -48.37 -4.15 -7.10
CA PHE A 263 -48.18 -4.27 -8.55
C PHE A 263 -49.02 -5.39 -9.18
N SER A 264 -49.57 -6.29 -8.36
CA SER A 264 -50.35 -7.44 -8.84
C SER A 264 -51.66 -6.99 -9.48
N GLY A 265 -51.97 -7.54 -10.67
CA GLY A 265 -53.21 -7.25 -11.39
C GLY A 265 -53.29 -5.86 -12.04
N LYS A 266 -52.23 -5.04 -11.98
CA LYS A 266 -52.17 -3.74 -12.67
C LYS A 266 -51.64 -3.88 -14.09
N ALA A 267 -52.37 -3.34 -15.06
CA ALA A 267 -51.99 -3.38 -16.46
C ALA A 267 -50.72 -2.55 -16.71
N GLU A 268 -50.58 -1.42 -16.01
CA GLU A 268 -49.43 -0.52 -16.07
C GLU A 268 -48.15 -1.23 -15.64
N ALA A 269 -48.22 -2.07 -14.59
CA ALA A 269 -47.09 -2.83 -14.07
C ALA A 269 -46.61 -3.97 -15.00
N THR A 270 -47.47 -4.45 -15.89
CA THR A 270 -47.21 -5.65 -16.72
C THR A 270 -47.12 -5.35 -18.21
N SER A 271 -47.51 -4.15 -18.64
CA SER A 271 -47.53 -3.74 -20.05
C SER A 271 -46.80 -2.43 -20.34
N VAL A 272 -46.73 -1.49 -19.39
CA VAL A 272 -46.05 -0.19 -19.58
C VAL A 272 -44.65 -0.21 -18.97
N TRP A 273 -44.55 -0.64 -17.72
CA TRP A 273 -43.31 -0.61 -16.93
C TRP A 273 -42.69 -2.00 -16.72
N GLY A 274 -43.20 -3.02 -17.41
CA GLY A 274 -42.76 -4.40 -17.26
C GLY A 274 -43.37 -5.34 -18.29
N THR A 275 -43.21 -6.63 -18.07
CA THR A 275 -43.79 -7.70 -18.90
C THR A 275 -44.54 -8.71 -18.01
N GLN A 276 -45.33 -9.60 -18.61
CA GLN A 276 -45.98 -10.69 -17.86
C GLN A 276 -44.98 -11.62 -17.14
N ARG A 277 -43.74 -11.74 -17.64
CA ARG A 277 -42.70 -12.58 -17.02
C ARG A 277 -41.95 -11.88 -15.89
N ARG A 278 -41.91 -10.55 -15.90
CA ARG A 278 -41.19 -9.73 -14.93
C ARG A 278 -41.90 -8.37 -14.84
N HIS A 279 -42.71 -8.21 -13.81
CA HIS A 279 -43.55 -7.03 -13.65
C HIS A 279 -42.75 -5.86 -13.04
N ALA A 280 -43.28 -4.65 -13.10
CA ALA A 280 -42.59 -3.43 -12.66
C ALA A 280 -42.02 -3.51 -11.24
N GLY A 281 -42.74 -4.13 -10.29
CA GLY A 281 -42.23 -4.37 -8.93
C GLY A 281 -40.97 -5.26 -8.84
N ASP A 282 -40.77 -6.23 -9.74
CA ASP A 282 -39.52 -6.99 -9.80
C ASP A 282 -38.39 -6.14 -10.35
N LEU A 283 -38.66 -5.38 -11.42
CA LEU A 283 -37.68 -4.48 -12.03
C LEU A 283 -37.25 -3.35 -11.09
N LEU A 284 -38.18 -2.84 -10.28
CA LEU A 284 -37.91 -1.84 -9.25
C LEU A 284 -37.01 -2.40 -8.14
N ASP A 285 -37.32 -3.61 -7.66
CA ASP A 285 -36.52 -4.33 -6.67
C ASP A 285 -35.09 -4.60 -7.19
N ASP A 286 -34.96 -4.98 -8.46
CA ASP A 286 -33.65 -5.11 -9.10
C ASP A 286 -32.92 -3.76 -9.22
N ALA A 287 -33.62 -2.70 -9.65
CA ALA A 287 -33.03 -1.37 -9.85
C ALA A 287 -32.58 -0.72 -8.54
N LEU A 288 -33.26 -1.04 -7.44
CA LEU A 288 -32.89 -0.61 -6.09
C LEU A 288 -31.68 -1.39 -5.54
N ASN A 289 -31.46 -2.63 -6.00
CA ASN A 289 -30.37 -3.49 -5.52
C ASN A 289 -29.27 -3.70 -6.57
N GLN A 290 -29.22 -2.89 -7.63
CA GLN A 290 -28.21 -2.99 -8.67
C GLN A 290 -26.88 -2.35 -8.21
N ALA A 291 -25.87 -3.19 -7.98
CA ALA A 291 -24.49 -2.78 -7.71
C ALA A 291 -23.80 -2.19 -8.96
#